data_AF-A0A7Y9KZU2-F1
#
_entry.id   AF-A0A7Y9KZU2-F1
#
_cell.length_a   1.000
_cell.length_b   1.000
_cell.length_c   1.000
_cell.angle_alpha   90.00
_cell.angle_beta   90.00
_cell.angle_gamma   90.00
#
_symmetry.space_group_name_H-M   'P 1'
#
loop_
_entity.id
_entity.type
_entity.pdbx_description
1 polymer ?
#
loop_
_entity_poly.entity_id
_entity_poly.type
_entity_poly.pdbx_seq_one_letter_code
_entity_poly.pdbx_strand_id
1 'polypeptide(L)'
;MPEKPPALVRVGRIALWGAVGLLAAAGLRGLVAPPPSPAGPQAAPAPGPTAAAYPEDAARALAVRAAHAYLAWDEAKPEDRARELAAVLAAGVDPQLGWDGRGTQAVGLVVPGPVIPGRAGRARVRVDAQIAPGAGPVRWVAVEIPVAVAGGGRLVVSGPPALLGVPERQAPGPEHPERPVDPAFSAATRTTVTGFFRVWASGGAAQAAAPGTAVPALPEGVELGRVQSWEAAPGTGPDRTGRAHVVWAVGGGEITQAYRVQLTRVESARAARWQVAGISGDDLT
;
A
#
# COMPACT_ATOMS: atom_id res chain seq x y z
N MET A 1 -6.10 72.88 79.93
CA MET A 1 -5.92 73.23 78.50
C MET A 1 -6.00 71.96 77.66
N PRO A 2 -6.58 72.02 76.45
CA PRO A 2 -7.48 71.00 75.93
C PRO A 2 -6.86 70.04 74.89
N GLU A 3 -7.53 68.90 74.76
CA GLU A 3 -7.72 68.04 73.58
C GLU A 3 -6.54 67.66 72.66
N LYS A 4 -6.39 66.34 72.48
CA LYS A 4 -6.72 65.69 71.19
C LYS A 4 -6.88 64.17 71.40
N PRO A 5 -8.04 63.57 71.07
CA PRO A 5 -8.22 62.13 71.17
C PRO A 5 -7.25 61.40 70.23
N PRO A 6 -6.68 60.26 70.66
CA PRO A 6 -5.54 59.64 69.98
C PRO A 6 -5.90 59.25 68.55
N ALA A 7 -4.99 59.60 67.63
CA ALA A 7 -5.09 59.51 66.18
C ALA A 7 -5.48 58.13 65.61
N LEU A 8 -5.52 57.09 66.45
CA LEU A 8 -5.88 55.72 66.08
C LEU A 8 -7.34 55.56 65.62
N VAL A 9 -8.29 56.34 66.18
CA VAL A 9 -9.72 56.27 65.79
C VAL A 9 -9.98 56.93 64.44
N ARG A 10 -9.17 57.93 64.05
CA ARG A 10 -9.31 58.62 62.74
C ARG A 10 -8.76 57.77 61.60
N VAL A 11 -7.65 57.08 61.82
CA VAL A 11 -7.06 56.15 60.83
C VAL A 11 -7.98 54.95 60.59
N GLY A 12 -8.58 54.40 61.66
CA GLY A 12 -9.57 53.31 61.55
C GLY A 12 -10.83 53.71 60.78
N ARG A 13 -11.35 54.93 60.97
CA ARG A 13 -12.53 55.43 60.22
C ARG A 13 -12.25 55.66 58.74
N ILE A 14 -11.06 56.15 58.37
CA ILE A 14 -10.69 56.36 56.96
C ILE A 14 -10.55 55.00 56.24
N ALA A 15 -9.94 54.00 56.89
CA ALA A 15 -9.84 52.65 56.34
C ALA A 15 -11.23 51.99 56.19
N LEU A 16 -12.11 52.17 57.18
CA LEU A 16 -13.47 51.64 57.13
C LEU A 16 -14.30 52.28 56.00
N TRP A 17 -14.25 53.61 55.85
CA TRP A 17 -14.95 54.29 54.75
C TRP A 17 -14.33 54.00 53.38
N GLY A 18 -13.02 53.79 53.30
CA GLY A 18 -12.34 53.30 52.10
C GLY A 18 -12.80 51.91 51.68
N ALA A 19 -12.95 50.98 52.65
CA ALA A 19 -13.45 49.63 52.41
C ALA A 19 -14.93 49.63 52.00
N VAL A 20 -15.76 50.48 52.63
CA VAL A 20 -17.18 50.66 52.25
C VAL A 20 -17.31 51.25 50.85
N GLY A 21 -16.47 52.23 50.49
CA GLY A 21 -16.41 52.77 49.12
C GLY A 21 -16.00 51.71 48.09
N LEU A 22 -15.02 50.86 48.42
CA LEU A 22 -14.58 49.77 47.55
C LEU A 22 -15.66 48.70 47.37
N LEU A 23 -16.38 48.33 48.44
CA LEU A 23 -17.49 47.39 48.39
C LEU A 23 -18.69 47.97 47.63
N ALA A 24 -18.97 49.26 47.75
CA ALA A 24 -19.99 49.93 46.95
C ALA A 24 -19.62 49.97 45.45
N ALA A 25 -18.35 50.22 45.12
CA ALA A 25 -17.87 50.19 43.73
C ALA A 25 -17.86 48.77 43.12
N ALA A 26 -17.61 47.73 43.93
CA ALA A 26 -17.74 46.34 43.49
C ALA A 26 -19.21 45.92 43.32
N GLY A 27 -20.12 46.40 44.18
CA GLY A 27 -21.56 46.14 44.09
C GLY A 27 -22.24 46.79 42.88
N LEU A 28 -21.77 47.98 42.45
CA LEU A 28 -22.31 48.68 41.27
C LEU A 28 -21.86 48.08 39.92
N ARG A 29 -20.74 47.34 39.86
CA ARG A 29 -20.37 46.59 38.64
C ARG A 29 -21.29 45.38 38.39
N GLY A 30 -21.93 44.86 39.43
CA GLY A 30 -22.89 43.75 39.31
C GLY A 30 -24.26 44.14 38.73
N LEU A 31 -24.58 45.45 38.66
CA LEU A 31 -25.87 45.96 38.15
C LEU A 31 -25.82 46.44 36.69
N VAL A 32 -24.63 46.44 36.07
CA VAL A 32 -24.41 46.74 34.63
C VAL A 32 -23.90 45.50 33.88
N ALA A 33 -23.71 44.37 34.57
CA ALA A 33 -23.37 43.10 33.95
C ALA A 33 -24.65 42.42 33.42
N PRO A 34 -24.74 42.09 32.12
CA PRO A 34 -25.86 41.30 31.60
C PRO A 34 -25.91 39.93 32.30
N PRO A 35 -27.11 39.33 32.45
CA PRO A 35 -27.25 38.03 33.10
C PRO A 35 -26.35 36.98 32.43
N PRO A 36 -25.77 36.03 33.18
CA PRO A 36 -24.98 34.96 32.59
C PRO A 36 -25.85 34.22 31.59
N SER A 37 -25.46 34.25 30.32
CA SER A 37 -26.09 33.42 29.31
C SER A 37 -25.96 31.95 29.77
N PRO A 38 -27.03 31.14 29.65
CA PRO A 38 -26.90 29.71 29.92
C PRO A 38 -25.72 29.19 29.11
N ALA A 39 -24.77 28.54 29.77
CA ALA A 39 -23.64 27.92 29.12
C ALA A 39 -24.18 26.93 28.07
N GLY A 40 -24.17 27.36 26.81
CA GLY A 40 -24.29 26.44 25.68
C GLY A 40 -23.17 25.40 25.83
N PRO A 41 -23.37 24.16 25.32
CA PRO A 41 -22.39 23.11 25.43
C PRO A 41 -21.01 23.66 25.10
N GLN A 42 -20.13 23.63 26.10
CA GLN A 42 -18.76 24.08 25.99
C GLN A 42 -18.16 23.26 24.84
N ALA A 43 -17.97 23.91 23.69
CA ALA A 43 -17.40 23.25 22.54
C ALA A 43 -16.09 22.63 23.00
N ALA A 44 -16.00 21.31 22.89
CA ALA A 44 -14.75 20.60 23.15
C ALA A 44 -13.64 21.35 22.39
N PRO A 45 -12.44 21.52 22.96
CA PRO A 45 -11.32 22.07 22.22
C PRO A 45 -11.27 21.35 20.88
N ALA A 46 -11.38 22.12 19.79
CA ALA A 46 -11.23 21.54 18.47
C ALA A 46 -9.93 20.72 18.50
N PRO A 47 -9.91 19.46 18.05
CA PRO A 47 -8.67 18.71 17.98
C PRO A 47 -7.66 19.60 17.27
N GLY A 48 -6.55 19.88 17.96
CA GLY A 48 -5.46 20.65 17.37
C GLY A 48 -5.08 20.01 16.02
N PRO A 49 -4.50 20.79 15.09
CA PRO A 49 -4.14 20.26 13.78
C PRO A 49 -3.39 18.95 13.95
N THR A 50 -4.00 17.84 13.52
CA THR A 50 -3.34 16.55 13.50
C THR A 50 -2.11 16.75 12.63
N ALA A 51 -0.92 16.52 13.21
CA ALA A 51 0.31 16.58 12.44
C ALA A 51 0.10 15.73 11.18
N ALA A 52 0.28 16.32 10.00
CA ALA A 52 0.03 15.63 8.75
C ALA A 52 0.79 14.30 8.77
N ALA A 53 0.10 13.22 8.43
CA ALA A 53 0.71 11.90 8.35
C ALA A 53 1.93 11.94 7.41
N TYR A 54 2.94 11.14 7.72
CA TYR A 54 4.14 11.08 6.88
C TYR A 54 3.75 10.62 5.46
N PRO A 55 4.19 11.32 4.39
CA PRO A 55 3.77 11.02 3.03
C PRO A 55 4.49 9.78 2.48
N GLU A 56 4.02 8.58 2.84
CA GLU A 56 4.68 7.30 2.51
C GLU A 56 4.84 7.05 1.01
N ASP A 57 3.82 7.29 0.19
CA ASP A 57 3.89 7.00 -1.25
C ASP A 57 4.88 7.93 -1.96
N ALA A 58 4.91 9.20 -1.57
CA ALA A 58 5.89 10.14 -2.08
C ALA A 58 7.31 9.77 -1.62
N ALA A 59 7.46 9.24 -0.39
CA ALA A 59 8.74 8.73 0.09
C ALA A 59 9.20 7.48 -0.68
N ARG A 60 8.29 6.54 -0.99
CA ARG A 60 8.57 5.37 -1.84
C ARG A 60 9.02 5.80 -3.23
N ALA A 61 8.30 6.74 -3.87
CA ALA A 61 8.63 7.24 -5.19
C ALA A 61 10.01 7.94 -5.22
N LEU A 62 10.31 8.75 -4.20
CA LEU A 62 11.63 9.38 -4.05
C LEU A 62 12.73 8.34 -3.86
N ALA A 63 12.49 7.32 -3.03
CA ALA A 63 13.44 6.26 -2.74
C ALA A 63 13.76 5.41 -3.98
N VAL A 64 12.78 5.10 -4.82
CA VAL A 64 13.01 4.39 -6.10
C VAL A 64 13.95 5.18 -7.00
N ARG A 65 13.70 6.49 -7.18
CA ARG A 65 14.58 7.36 -7.98
C ARG A 65 15.98 7.45 -7.39
N ALA A 66 16.09 7.61 -6.08
CA ALA A 66 17.36 7.69 -5.38
C ALA A 66 18.15 6.38 -5.44
N ALA A 67 17.48 5.22 -5.30
CA ALA A 67 18.10 3.91 -5.42
C ALA A 67 18.64 3.69 -6.83
N HIS A 68 17.89 4.05 -7.88
CA HIS A 68 18.38 4.01 -9.26
C HIS A 68 19.65 4.86 -9.42
N ALA A 69 19.57 6.15 -9.08
CA ALA A 69 20.70 7.08 -9.22
C ALA A 69 21.93 6.67 -8.38
N TYR A 70 21.72 6.10 -7.19
CA TYR A 70 22.79 5.63 -6.31
C TYR A 70 23.43 4.32 -6.78
N LEU A 71 22.68 3.43 -7.44
CA LEU A 71 23.18 2.14 -7.91
C LEU A 71 23.63 2.17 -9.38
N ALA A 72 23.30 3.21 -10.14
CA ALA A 72 23.73 3.37 -11.52
C ALA A 72 25.01 4.20 -11.59
N TRP A 73 26.06 3.66 -12.21
CA TRP A 73 27.29 4.40 -12.47
C TRP A 73 27.95 3.96 -13.76
N ASP A 74 28.64 4.90 -14.41
CA ASP A 74 29.42 4.68 -15.61
C ASP A 74 30.64 5.61 -15.56
N GLU A 75 31.84 5.03 -15.49
CA GLU A 75 33.10 5.77 -15.47
C GLU A 75 33.30 6.67 -16.70
N ALA A 76 32.63 6.37 -17.82
CA ALA A 76 32.65 7.22 -19.01
C ALA A 76 31.73 8.45 -18.90
N LYS A 77 30.80 8.48 -17.93
CA LYS A 77 29.79 9.53 -17.74
C LYS A 77 29.53 9.85 -16.26
N PRO A 78 30.57 10.23 -15.49
CA PRO A 78 30.43 10.46 -14.04
C PRO A 78 29.47 11.61 -13.68
N GLU A 79 29.27 12.57 -14.58
CA GLU A 79 28.37 13.70 -14.43
C GLU A 79 26.89 13.34 -14.49
N ASP A 80 26.51 12.27 -15.20
CA ASP A 80 25.11 11.86 -15.31
C ASP A 80 24.60 11.36 -13.95
N ARG A 81 25.40 10.52 -13.28
CA ARG A 81 25.14 10.09 -11.90
C ARG A 81 25.00 11.27 -10.94
N ALA A 82 25.94 12.22 -11.00
CA ALA A 82 25.94 13.39 -10.12
C ALA A 82 24.65 14.22 -10.29
N ARG A 83 24.23 14.41 -11.55
CA ARG A 83 23.02 15.16 -11.91
C ARG A 83 21.76 14.49 -11.38
N GLU A 84 21.67 13.17 -11.52
CA GLU A 84 20.52 12.40 -11.00
C GLU A 84 20.44 12.44 -9.47
N LEU A 85 21.57 12.24 -8.77
CA LEU A 85 21.63 12.30 -7.32
C LEU A 85 21.33 13.70 -6.78
N ALA A 86 21.86 14.75 -7.41
CA ALA A 86 21.59 16.14 -7.01
C ALA A 86 20.08 16.49 -7.07
N ALA A 87 19.30 15.83 -7.93
CA ALA A 87 17.86 16.06 -8.04
C ALA A 87 17.03 15.46 -6.88
N VAL A 88 17.62 14.58 -6.06
CA VAL A 88 16.93 13.89 -4.95
C VAL A 88 17.57 14.14 -3.59
N LEU A 89 18.85 14.53 -3.57
CA LEU A 89 19.60 14.80 -2.35
C LEU A 89 19.21 16.13 -1.70
N ALA A 90 19.36 16.18 -0.38
CA ALA A 90 19.36 17.46 0.34
C ALA A 90 20.54 18.34 -0.13
N ALA A 91 20.34 19.66 -0.08
CA ALA A 91 21.40 20.61 -0.42
C ALA A 91 22.63 20.41 0.49
N GLY A 92 23.83 20.49 -0.11
CA GLY A 92 25.10 20.33 0.61
C GLY A 92 25.57 18.90 0.81
N VAL A 93 24.82 17.90 0.34
CA VAL A 93 25.28 16.50 0.29
C VAL A 93 26.17 16.28 -0.94
N ASP A 94 27.25 15.51 -0.79
CA ASP A 94 28.11 15.09 -1.91
C ASP A 94 27.28 14.35 -2.97
N PRO A 95 27.19 14.87 -4.22
CA PRO A 95 26.40 14.26 -5.28
C PRO A 95 26.99 12.96 -5.82
N GLN A 96 28.17 12.53 -5.35
CA GLN A 96 28.76 11.23 -5.70
C GLN A 96 28.54 10.15 -4.65
N LEU A 97 28.21 10.54 -3.41
CA LEU A 97 27.97 9.65 -2.27
C LEU A 97 29.08 8.58 -2.11
N GLY A 98 30.33 8.97 -2.31
CA GLY A 98 31.50 8.11 -2.11
C GLY A 98 31.84 7.14 -3.24
N TRP A 99 31.27 7.29 -4.45
CA TRP A 99 31.76 6.56 -5.63
C TRP A 99 33.16 7.06 -6.04
N ASP A 100 34.06 6.14 -6.37
CA ASP A 100 35.46 6.45 -6.71
C ASP A 100 35.68 6.85 -8.18
N GLY A 101 34.61 6.92 -8.96
CA GLY A 101 34.63 7.28 -10.38
C GLY A 101 34.96 6.14 -11.33
N ARG A 102 35.03 4.88 -10.85
CA ARG A 102 35.40 3.72 -11.68
C ARG A 102 34.28 2.70 -11.90
N GLY A 103 34.43 1.95 -12.98
CA GLY A 103 33.59 0.83 -13.34
C GLY A 103 32.23 1.24 -13.91
N THR A 104 31.42 0.23 -14.20
CA THR A 104 30.08 0.39 -14.75
C THR A 104 29.09 -0.51 -14.02
N GLN A 105 27.91 0.01 -13.73
CA GLN A 105 26.78 -0.75 -13.19
C GLN A 105 25.48 -0.20 -13.76
N ALA A 106 24.73 -1.08 -14.43
CA ALA A 106 23.37 -0.78 -14.84
C ALA A 106 22.36 -1.24 -13.77
N VAL A 107 21.22 -0.55 -13.73
CA VAL A 107 20.10 -0.87 -12.85
C VAL A 107 18.92 -1.28 -13.73
N GLY A 108 18.31 -2.43 -13.42
CA GLY A 108 17.10 -2.93 -14.06
C GLY A 108 15.86 -2.55 -13.27
N LEU A 109 15.09 -3.55 -12.84
CA LEU A 109 13.88 -3.33 -12.03
C LEU A 109 14.23 -2.76 -10.65
N VAL A 110 13.45 -1.77 -10.21
CA VAL A 110 13.53 -1.18 -8.86
C VAL A 110 12.16 -1.26 -8.21
N VAL A 111 12.07 -1.94 -7.06
CA VAL A 111 10.82 -2.24 -6.38
C VAL A 111 10.82 -1.55 -5.00
N PRO A 112 9.87 -0.64 -4.73
CA PRO A 112 9.76 -0.03 -3.42
C PRO A 112 9.27 -1.06 -2.40
N GLY A 113 9.91 -1.04 -1.24
CA GLY A 113 9.55 -1.86 -0.09
C GLY A 113 8.90 -1.04 1.03
N PRO A 114 8.95 -1.56 2.27
CA PRO A 114 8.35 -0.89 3.42
C PRO A 114 9.01 0.46 3.73
N VAL A 115 8.19 1.39 4.21
CA VAL A 115 8.62 2.64 4.83
C VAL A 115 8.73 2.37 6.33
N ILE A 116 9.89 2.64 6.91
CA ILE A 116 10.16 2.52 8.34
C ILE A 116 10.17 3.93 8.91
N PRO A 117 9.11 4.38 9.60
CA PRO A 117 9.03 5.72 10.15
C PRO A 117 10.14 5.97 11.17
N GLY A 118 10.74 7.15 11.09
CA GLY A 118 11.65 7.69 12.08
C GLY A 118 11.00 8.85 12.84
N ARG A 119 11.81 9.55 13.64
CA ARG A 119 11.36 10.75 14.35
C ARG A 119 11.52 12.00 13.47
N ALA A 120 10.79 13.06 13.81
CA ALA A 120 10.95 14.40 13.22
C ALA A 120 10.84 14.44 11.68
N GLY A 121 9.82 13.78 11.11
CA GLY A 121 9.58 13.78 9.66
C GLY A 121 10.64 13.03 8.86
N ARG A 122 11.37 12.10 9.50
CA ARG A 122 12.33 11.20 8.84
C ARG A 122 11.72 9.82 8.68
N ALA A 123 12.12 9.10 7.65
CA ALA A 123 11.85 7.68 7.48
C ALA A 123 13.01 7.01 6.77
N ARG A 124 12.98 5.68 6.73
CA ARG A 124 13.90 4.88 5.91
C ARG A 124 13.06 4.00 5.01
N VAL A 125 13.37 3.99 3.72
CA VAL A 125 12.61 3.22 2.74
C VAL A 125 13.51 2.11 2.25
N ARG A 126 13.08 0.87 2.44
CA ARG A 126 13.75 -0.27 1.81
C ARG A 126 13.38 -0.30 0.33
N VAL A 127 14.35 -0.53 -0.54
CA VAL A 127 14.17 -0.69 -1.99
C VAL A 127 14.96 -1.91 -2.42
N ASP A 128 14.32 -2.81 -3.15
CA ASP A 128 15.01 -3.92 -3.79
C ASP A 128 15.27 -3.54 -5.26
N ALA A 129 16.48 -3.75 -5.75
CA ALA A 129 16.90 -3.37 -7.09
C ALA A 129 17.67 -4.49 -7.77
N GLN A 130 17.42 -4.66 -9.07
CA GLN A 130 18.19 -5.54 -9.91
C GLN A 130 19.39 -4.77 -10.47
N ILE A 131 20.61 -5.27 -10.25
CA ILE A 131 21.84 -4.66 -10.72
C ILE A 131 22.58 -5.58 -11.69
N ALA A 132 23.22 -4.98 -12.68
CA ALA A 132 24.09 -5.62 -13.67
C ALA A 132 25.47 -4.92 -13.65
N PRO A 133 26.42 -5.41 -12.84
CA PRO A 133 27.74 -4.78 -12.73
C PRO A 133 28.65 -5.26 -13.86
N GLY A 134 29.03 -4.37 -14.77
CA GLY A 134 29.91 -4.65 -15.90
C GLY A 134 29.58 -5.97 -16.60
N ALA A 135 30.56 -6.88 -16.65
CA ALA A 135 30.43 -8.22 -17.25
C ALA A 135 29.87 -9.30 -16.30
N GLY A 136 29.44 -8.91 -15.09
CA GLY A 136 28.91 -9.82 -14.08
C GLY A 136 27.44 -10.20 -14.28
N PRO A 137 26.96 -11.24 -13.57
CA PRO A 137 25.57 -11.64 -13.66
C PRO A 137 24.65 -10.61 -13.01
N VAL A 138 23.45 -10.54 -13.56
CA VAL A 138 22.35 -9.77 -12.99
C VAL A 138 21.97 -10.36 -11.62
N ARG A 139 21.84 -9.53 -10.59
CA ARG A 139 21.43 -9.96 -9.24
C ARG A 139 20.56 -8.94 -8.55
N TRP A 140 19.78 -9.40 -7.57
CA TRP A 140 19.04 -8.54 -6.67
C TRP A 140 19.93 -8.04 -5.53
N VAL A 141 19.78 -6.77 -5.19
CA VAL A 141 20.30 -6.16 -3.97
C VAL A 141 19.19 -5.41 -3.26
N ALA A 142 19.36 -5.20 -1.97
CA ALA A 142 18.49 -4.32 -1.21
C ALA A 142 19.26 -3.08 -0.78
N VAL A 143 18.60 -1.94 -0.78
CA VAL A 143 19.17 -0.67 -0.32
C VAL A 143 18.15 0.04 0.57
N GLU A 144 18.62 0.58 1.68
CA GLU A 144 17.82 1.45 2.53
C GLU A 144 18.11 2.91 2.20
N ILE A 145 17.07 3.67 1.85
CA ILE A 145 17.16 5.08 1.50
C ILE A 145 16.64 5.93 2.68
N PRO A 146 17.49 6.70 3.36
CA PRO A 146 17.05 7.61 4.41
C PRO A 146 16.40 8.86 3.80
N VAL A 147 15.14 9.10 4.12
CA VAL A 147 14.34 10.22 3.59
C VAL A 147 13.88 11.14 4.71
N ALA A 148 13.78 12.43 4.44
CA ALA A 148 13.26 13.41 5.40
C ALA A 148 12.43 14.48 4.72
N VAL A 149 11.44 15.01 5.44
CA VAL A 149 10.73 16.23 5.07
C VAL A 149 11.66 17.43 5.35
N ALA A 150 12.05 18.14 4.29
CA ALA A 150 12.81 19.37 4.34
C ALA A 150 11.89 20.61 4.44
N GLY A 151 12.49 21.80 4.51
CA GLY A 151 11.76 23.07 4.49
C GLY A 151 10.79 23.15 3.30
N GLY A 152 9.58 23.65 3.57
CA GLY A 152 8.51 23.73 2.56
C GLY A 152 7.78 22.40 2.29
N GLY A 153 7.97 21.38 3.12
CA GLY A 153 7.23 20.11 3.03
C GLY A 153 7.75 19.13 1.96
N ARG A 154 8.85 19.46 1.28
CA ARG A 154 9.45 18.62 0.23
C ARG A 154 10.23 17.47 0.85
N LEU A 155 10.08 16.26 0.31
CA LEU A 155 10.91 15.12 0.68
C LEU A 155 12.28 15.19 -0.01
N VAL A 156 13.33 14.84 0.73
CA VAL A 156 14.71 14.73 0.23
C VAL A 156 15.38 13.49 0.81
N VAL A 157 16.39 12.97 0.11
CA VAL A 157 17.31 11.98 0.67
C VAL A 157 18.19 12.70 1.69
N SER A 158 18.15 12.21 2.93
CA SER A 158 18.69 12.88 4.12
C SER A 158 20.02 12.33 4.62
N GLY A 159 20.61 11.38 3.87
CA GLY A 159 21.87 10.73 4.21
C GLY A 159 22.26 9.68 3.15
N PRO A 160 23.44 9.05 3.32
CA PRO A 160 23.90 8.03 2.38
C PRO A 160 22.99 6.79 2.44
N PRO A 161 22.61 6.23 1.27
CA PRO A 161 21.98 4.92 1.19
C PRO A 161 22.85 3.80 1.79
N ALA A 162 22.21 2.76 2.32
CA ALA A 162 22.89 1.60 2.90
C ALA A 162 22.54 0.32 2.14
N LEU A 163 23.55 -0.42 1.65
CA LEU A 163 23.35 -1.72 1.03
C LEU A 163 23.00 -2.76 2.11
N LEU A 164 21.95 -3.54 1.86
CA LEU A 164 21.45 -4.59 2.74
C LEU A 164 21.48 -5.94 2.03
N GLY A 165 21.49 -7.02 2.80
CA GLY A 165 21.19 -8.35 2.27
C GLY A 165 19.76 -8.43 1.74
N VAL A 166 19.58 -9.17 0.64
CA VAL A 166 18.26 -9.63 0.20
C VAL A 166 17.93 -10.86 1.03
N PRO A 167 16.78 -10.94 1.72
CA PRO A 167 16.37 -12.13 2.45
C PRO A 167 16.49 -13.36 1.55
N GLU A 168 17.31 -14.33 1.96
CA GLU A 168 17.43 -15.60 1.26
C GLU A 168 16.16 -16.42 1.47
N ARG A 169 15.60 -16.93 0.36
CA ARG A 169 14.47 -17.86 0.21
C ARG A 169 13.25 -17.57 1.10
N GLN A 170 12.11 -17.39 0.43
CA GLN A 170 10.80 -17.43 1.09
C GLN A 170 10.72 -18.69 1.97
N ALA A 171 10.22 -18.52 3.19
CA ALA A 171 9.89 -19.64 4.06
C ALA A 171 9.07 -20.68 3.27
N PRO A 172 9.22 -21.98 3.55
CA PRO A 172 8.36 -22.99 2.92
C PRO A 172 6.91 -22.52 3.05
N GLY A 173 6.21 -22.53 1.92
CA GLY A 173 4.80 -22.17 1.88
C GLY A 173 3.99 -23.09 2.81
N PRO A 174 2.75 -22.71 3.16
CA PRO A 174 1.88 -23.59 3.91
C PRO A 174 1.80 -24.97 3.24
N GLU A 175 1.89 -26.04 4.03
CA GLU A 175 1.64 -27.39 3.52
C GLU A 175 0.18 -27.49 3.09
N HIS A 176 -0.06 -27.98 1.87
CA HIS A 176 -1.41 -28.13 1.32
C HIS A 176 -1.84 -29.59 1.37
N PRO A 177 -2.92 -29.94 2.09
CA PRO A 177 -3.40 -31.31 2.12
C PRO A 177 -3.99 -31.71 0.76
N GLU A 178 -3.80 -32.97 0.38
CA GLU A 178 -4.42 -33.55 -0.81
C GLU A 178 -5.95 -33.42 -0.72
N ARG A 179 -6.56 -32.86 -1.77
CA ARG A 179 -7.99 -32.56 -1.78
C ARG A 179 -8.76 -33.77 -2.34
N PRO A 180 -9.86 -34.21 -1.70
CA PRO A 180 -10.73 -35.23 -2.26
C PRO A 180 -11.24 -34.85 -3.66
N VAL A 181 -11.34 -35.84 -4.56
CA VAL A 181 -11.83 -35.70 -5.94
C VAL A 181 -13.01 -36.64 -6.17
N ASP A 182 -13.99 -36.21 -6.96
CA ASP A 182 -15.07 -37.04 -7.50
C ASP A 182 -14.71 -37.49 -8.93
N PRO A 183 -14.15 -38.70 -9.11
CA PRO A 183 -13.67 -39.15 -10.41
C PRO A 183 -14.80 -39.37 -11.42
N ALA A 184 -15.99 -39.78 -10.96
CA ALA A 184 -17.14 -40.03 -11.84
C ALA A 184 -17.67 -38.71 -12.41
N PHE A 185 -17.84 -37.70 -11.56
CA PHE A 185 -18.28 -36.38 -12.02
C PHE A 185 -17.21 -35.68 -12.86
N SER A 186 -15.93 -35.85 -12.52
CA SER A 186 -14.81 -35.36 -13.32
C SER A 186 -14.85 -35.93 -14.74
N ALA A 187 -14.96 -37.25 -14.86
CA ALA A 187 -15.06 -37.91 -16.17
C ALA A 187 -16.30 -37.44 -16.96
N ALA A 188 -17.46 -37.34 -16.30
CA ALA A 188 -18.70 -36.93 -16.94
C ALA A 188 -18.70 -35.48 -17.47
N THR A 189 -17.93 -34.58 -16.84
CA THR A 189 -17.91 -33.14 -17.17
C THR A 189 -16.66 -32.69 -17.92
N ARG A 190 -15.68 -33.57 -18.12
CA ARG A 190 -14.40 -33.23 -18.80
C ARG A 190 -14.60 -32.62 -20.19
N THR A 191 -15.50 -33.20 -21.00
CA THR A 191 -15.78 -32.68 -22.35
C THR A 191 -16.42 -31.30 -22.30
N THR A 192 -17.32 -31.05 -21.35
CA THR A 192 -17.94 -29.73 -21.13
C THR A 192 -16.87 -28.69 -20.81
N VAL A 193 -15.98 -28.98 -19.86
CA VAL A 193 -14.90 -28.07 -19.45
C VAL A 193 -13.92 -27.84 -20.60
N THR A 194 -13.54 -28.89 -21.33
CA THR A 194 -12.64 -28.78 -22.49
C THR A 194 -13.25 -27.93 -23.61
N GLY A 195 -14.55 -28.13 -23.88
CA GLY A 195 -15.29 -27.34 -24.85
C GLY A 195 -15.36 -25.87 -24.46
N PHE A 196 -15.59 -25.58 -23.18
CA PHE A 196 -15.55 -24.21 -22.66
C PHE A 196 -14.21 -23.52 -22.94
N PHE A 197 -13.09 -24.14 -22.55
CA PHE A 197 -11.77 -23.54 -22.76
C PHE A 197 -11.46 -23.30 -24.24
N ARG A 198 -11.91 -24.19 -25.13
CA ARG A 198 -11.73 -24.02 -26.59
C ARG A 198 -12.47 -22.79 -27.11
N VAL A 199 -13.74 -22.64 -26.73
CA VAL A 199 -14.57 -21.51 -27.17
C VAL A 199 -14.12 -20.21 -26.50
N TRP A 200 -13.67 -20.27 -25.25
CA TRP A 200 -13.14 -19.12 -24.53
C TRP A 200 -11.87 -18.58 -25.17
N ALA A 201 -10.95 -19.47 -25.58
CA ALA A 201 -9.72 -19.11 -26.29
C ALA A 201 -9.98 -18.41 -27.63
N SER A 202 -11.07 -18.76 -28.32
CA SER A 202 -11.45 -18.12 -29.58
C SER A 202 -12.30 -16.85 -29.39
N GLY A 203 -12.34 -16.27 -28.18
CA GLY A 203 -13.10 -15.06 -27.87
C GLY A 203 -14.60 -15.27 -27.63
N GLY A 204 -15.08 -16.51 -27.61
CA GLY A 204 -16.49 -16.87 -27.46
C GLY A 204 -16.98 -16.99 -26.01
N ALA A 205 -16.37 -16.27 -25.06
CA ALA A 205 -16.63 -16.42 -23.62
C ALA A 205 -18.13 -16.38 -23.25
N ALA A 206 -18.87 -15.43 -23.82
CA ALA A 206 -20.31 -15.27 -23.61
C ALA A 206 -21.17 -16.43 -24.17
N GLN A 207 -20.66 -17.15 -25.17
CA GLN A 207 -21.34 -18.31 -25.77
C GLN A 207 -21.03 -19.61 -25.02
N ALA A 208 -19.86 -19.67 -24.37
CA ALA A 208 -19.38 -20.84 -23.65
C ALA A 208 -19.93 -20.93 -22.21
N ALA A 209 -20.19 -19.79 -21.59
CA ALA A 209 -20.63 -19.69 -20.20
C ALA A 209 -22.14 -19.97 -20.02
N ALA A 210 -22.54 -20.21 -18.78
CA ALA A 210 -23.95 -20.30 -18.39
C ALA A 210 -24.66 -18.95 -18.63
N PRO A 211 -25.99 -18.95 -18.90
CA PRO A 211 -26.76 -17.72 -19.09
C PRO A 211 -26.59 -16.75 -17.91
N GLY A 212 -26.31 -15.48 -18.21
CA GLY A 212 -26.11 -14.45 -17.19
C GLY A 212 -24.69 -14.38 -16.60
N THR A 213 -23.80 -15.31 -16.95
CA THR A 213 -22.39 -15.27 -16.54
C THR A 213 -21.56 -14.45 -17.52
N ALA A 214 -20.83 -13.47 -17.01
CA ALA A 214 -19.80 -12.76 -17.76
C ALA A 214 -18.41 -13.32 -17.40
N VAL A 215 -17.75 -13.95 -18.38
CA VAL A 215 -16.34 -14.33 -18.27
C VAL A 215 -15.52 -13.39 -19.17
N PRO A 216 -14.54 -12.65 -18.63
CA PRO A 216 -13.67 -11.80 -19.45
C PRO A 216 -12.96 -12.61 -20.53
N ALA A 217 -12.84 -12.05 -21.74
CA ALA A 217 -12.10 -12.69 -22.82
C ALA A 217 -10.59 -12.74 -22.51
N LEU A 218 -9.92 -13.74 -23.06
CA LEU A 218 -8.45 -13.80 -23.04
C LEU A 218 -7.86 -12.74 -23.96
N PRO A 219 -6.65 -12.22 -23.66
CA PRO A 219 -5.96 -11.31 -24.56
C PRO A 219 -5.61 -11.99 -25.88
N GLU A 220 -5.45 -11.19 -26.93
CA GLU A 220 -5.01 -11.69 -28.25
C GLU A 220 -3.65 -12.41 -28.15
N GLY A 221 -3.47 -13.44 -28.97
CA GLY A 221 -2.22 -14.23 -29.01
C GLY A 221 -2.10 -15.31 -27.93
N VAL A 222 -3.16 -15.57 -27.15
CA VAL A 222 -3.28 -16.72 -26.25
C VAL A 222 -4.13 -17.79 -26.89
N GLU A 223 -3.54 -18.95 -27.17
CA GLU A 223 -4.22 -20.08 -27.81
C GLU A 223 -4.31 -21.29 -26.88
N LEU A 224 -5.42 -22.03 -26.94
CA LEU A 224 -5.55 -23.27 -26.17
C LEU A 224 -4.64 -24.35 -26.76
N GLY A 225 -3.63 -24.76 -26.00
CA GLY A 225 -2.86 -25.96 -26.29
C GLY A 225 -3.65 -27.22 -25.91
N ARG A 226 -3.94 -27.38 -24.60
CA ARG A 226 -4.73 -28.51 -24.09
C ARG A 226 -5.29 -28.26 -22.70
N VAL A 227 -6.37 -28.96 -22.35
CA VAL A 227 -6.76 -29.17 -20.96
C VAL A 227 -6.03 -30.42 -20.45
N GLN A 228 -4.99 -30.22 -19.65
CA GLN A 228 -4.12 -31.27 -19.13
C GLN A 228 -4.86 -32.15 -18.12
N SER A 229 -5.58 -31.56 -17.18
CA SER A 229 -6.40 -32.29 -16.21
C SER A 229 -7.68 -31.53 -15.85
N TRP A 230 -8.65 -32.27 -15.34
CA TRP A 230 -9.89 -31.77 -14.76
C TRP A 230 -10.30 -32.65 -13.58
N GLU A 231 -10.41 -32.05 -12.40
CA GLU A 231 -10.71 -32.72 -11.13
C GLU A 231 -11.81 -31.96 -10.40
N ALA A 232 -13.01 -32.52 -10.38
CA ALA A 232 -14.11 -31.96 -9.64
C ALA A 232 -14.07 -32.34 -8.17
N ALA A 233 -14.40 -31.39 -7.29
CA ALA A 233 -14.58 -31.65 -5.88
C ALA A 233 -15.84 -32.49 -5.63
N PRO A 234 -15.86 -33.35 -4.60
CA PRO A 234 -17.07 -34.06 -4.17
C PRO A 234 -18.24 -33.12 -3.88
N GLY A 235 -19.45 -33.55 -4.20
CA GLY A 235 -20.66 -32.78 -3.91
C GLY A 235 -21.89 -33.37 -4.58
N THR A 236 -23.07 -32.94 -4.12
CA THR A 236 -24.37 -33.38 -4.65
C THR A 236 -25.28 -32.16 -4.66
N GLY A 237 -25.33 -31.46 -5.79
CA GLY A 237 -26.06 -30.20 -5.90
C GLY A 237 -26.08 -29.72 -7.35
N PRO A 238 -26.88 -28.70 -7.67
CA PRO A 238 -26.93 -28.11 -9.01
C PRO A 238 -25.68 -27.28 -9.33
N ASP A 239 -24.89 -26.92 -8.32
CA ASP A 239 -23.62 -26.23 -8.48
C ASP A 239 -22.48 -27.11 -7.97
N ARG A 240 -21.43 -27.22 -8.77
CA ARG A 240 -20.24 -28.02 -8.49
C ARG A 240 -19.01 -27.21 -8.84
N THR A 241 -17.88 -27.53 -8.22
CA THR A 241 -16.61 -26.88 -8.51
C THR A 241 -15.54 -27.92 -8.81
N GLY A 242 -14.51 -27.51 -9.53
CA GLY A 242 -13.34 -28.33 -9.77
C GLY A 242 -12.16 -27.52 -10.22
N ARG A 243 -11.04 -28.21 -10.39
CA ARG A 243 -9.77 -27.64 -10.85
C ARG A 243 -9.44 -28.14 -12.23
N ALA A 244 -9.03 -27.22 -13.11
CA ALA A 244 -8.50 -27.54 -14.41
C ALA A 244 -7.05 -27.07 -14.52
N HIS A 245 -6.14 -27.95 -14.92
CA HIS A 245 -4.82 -27.52 -15.38
C HIS A 245 -4.89 -27.40 -16.90
N VAL A 246 -4.62 -26.19 -17.40
CA VAL A 246 -4.75 -25.84 -18.82
C VAL A 246 -3.42 -25.32 -19.31
N VAL A 247 -3.01 -25.81 -20.47
CA VAL A 247 -1.81 -25.37 -21.15
C VAL A 247 -2.21 -24.41 -22.26
N TRP A 248 -1.62 -23.23 -22.20
CA TRP A 248 -1.80 -22.16 -23.17
C TRP A 248 -0.53 -21.99 -23.99
N ALA A 249 -0.68 -21.79 -25.30
CA ALA A 249 0.40 -21.31 -26.15
C ALA A 249 0.36 -19.78 -26.18
N VAL A 250 1.47 -19.15 -25.81
CA VAL A 250 1.61 -17.68 -25.77
C VAL A 250 3.07 -17.29 -25.99
N GLY A 251 3.30 -16.27 -26.82
CA GLY A 251 4.66 -15.74 -27.06
C GLY A 251 5.66 -16.75 -27.62
N GLY A 252 5.19 -17.77 -28.35
CA GLY A 252 6.02 -18.83 -28.91
C GLY A 252 6.39 -19.97 -27.93
N GLY A 253 5.86 -19.96 -26.71
CA GLY A 253 6.03 -21.02 -25.71
C GLY A 253 4.71 -21.56 -25.16
N GLU A 254 4.79 -22.59 -24.32
CA GLU A 254 3.66 -23.12 -23.55
C GLU A 254 3.76 -22.71 -22.08
N ILE A 255 2.64 -22.33 -21.47
CA ILE A 255 2.51 -22.13 -20.02
C ILE A 255 1.36 -22.97 -19.46
N THR A 256 1.54 -23.56 -18.28
CA THR A 256 0.46 -24.25 -17.56
C THR A 256 -0.15 -23.30 -16.54
N GLN A 257 -1.48 -23.16 -16.57
CA GLN A 257 -2.25 -22.39 -15.60
C GLN A 257 -3.28 -23.29 -14.90
N ALA A 258 -3.42 -23.11 -13.59
CA ALA A 258 -4.44 -23.78 -12.79
C ALA A 258 -5.66 -22.86 -12.65
N TYR A 259 -6.84 -23.41 -12.89
CA TYR A 259 -8.10 -22.72 -12.80
C TYR A 259 -9.05 -23.42 -11.85
N ARG A 260 -9.78 -22.63 -11.07
CA ARG A 260 -11.01 -23.05 -10.43
C ARG A 260 -12.17 -22.80 -11.36
N VAL A 261 -12.96 -23.83 -11.65
CA VAL A 261 -14.12 -23.77 -12.54
C VAL A 261 -15.38 -24.09 -11.74
N GLN A 262 -16.36 -23.20 -11.78
CA GLN A 262 -17.69 -23.43 -11.27
C GLN A 262 -18.58 -23.97 -12.40
N LEU A 263 -19.20 -25.12 -12.17
CA LEU A 263 -20.20 -25.71 -13.05
C LEU A 263 -21.58 -25.56 -12.42
N THR A 264 -22.56 -25.12 -13.20
CA THR A 264 -23.97 -25.13 -12.82
C THR A 264 -24.76 -26.03 -13.75
N ARG A 265 -25.79 -26.68 -13.21
CA ARG A 265 -26.72 -27.51 -13.95
C ARG A 265 -27.81 -26.63 -14.52
N VAL A 266 -27.76 -26.42 -15.84
CA VAL A 266 -28.78 -25.67 -16.57
C VAL A 266 -29.83 -26.65 -17.08
N GLU A 267 -31.05 -26.50 -16.58
CA GLU A 267 -32.20 -27.30 -16.98
C GLU A 267 -33.07 -26.56 -18.00
N SER A 268 -33.63 -27.31 -18.93
CA SER A 268 -34.62 -26.86 -19.91
C SER A 268 -35.72 -27.91 -20.01
N ALA A 269 -36.84 -27.55 -20.65
CA ALA A 269 -37.99 -28.46 -20.83
C ALA A 269 -37.65 -29.78 -21.57
N ARG A 270 -36.48 -29.90 -22.21
CA ARG A 270 -36.07 -31.07 -23.01
C ARG A 270 -34.75 -31.72 -22.58
N ALA A 271 -33.93 -31.04 -21.77
CA ALA A 271 -32.62 -31.55 -21.36
C ALA A 271 -32.06 -30.78 -20.16
N ALA A 272 -31.19 -31.44 -19.39
CA ALA A 272 -30.33 -30.82 -18.40
C ALA A 272 -28.86 -30.98 -18.83
N ARG A 273 -28.06 -29.90 -18.74
CA ARG A 273 -26.63 -29.94 -19.06
C ARG A 273 -25.83 -29.12 -18.07
N TRP A 274 -24.59 -29.54 -17.83
CA TRP A 274 -23.63 -28.74 -17.07
C TRP A 274 -23.04 -27.64 -17.94
N GLN A 275 -22.90 -26.44 -17.39
CA GLN A 275 -22.26 -25.29 -18.03
C GLN A 275 -21.35 -24.56 -17.05
N VAL A 276 -20.32 -23.88 -17.58
CA VAL A 276 -19.40 -23.10 -16.75
C VAL A 276 -20.09 -21.82 -16.30
N ALA A 277 -20.30 -21.68 -14.98
CA ALA A 277 -20.92 -20.53 -14.34
C ALA A 277 -19.90 -19.53 -13.79
N GLY A 278 -18.62 -19.91 -13.72
CA GLY A 278 -17.53 -19.07 -13.26
C GLY A 278 -16.18 -19.70 -13.53
N ILE A 279 -15.15 -18.84 -13.58
CA ILE A 279 -13.75 -19.25 -13.67
C ILE A 279 -12.87 -18.23 -12.95
N SER A 280 -11.89 -18.72 -12.21
CA SER A 280 -10.85 -17.89 -11.57
C SER A 280 -9.50 -18.61 -11.63
N GLY A 281 -8.41 -17.86 -11.41
CA GLY A 281 -7.14 -18.49 -11.05
C GLY A 281 -7.35 -19.37 -9.82
N ASP A 282 -6.75 -20.56 -9.84
CA ASP A 282 -6.69 -21.36 -8.63
C ASP A 282 -5.55 -20.85 -7.75
N ASP A 283 -5.73 -20.97 -6.43
CA ASP A 283 -4.64 -20.71 -5.51
C ASP A 283 -3.54 -21.75 -5.76
N LEU A 284 -2.27 -21.37 -5.56
CA LEU A 284 -1.17 -22.34 -5.54
C LEU A 284 -1.36 -23.24 -4.32
N THR A 285 -2.15 -24.31 -4.48
CA THR A 285 -2.37 -25.38 -3.52
C THR A 285 -1.51 -26.58 -3.90
#